data_AF-A0A8D8ZH64-F1
#
_entry.id   AF-A0A8D8ZH64-F1
#
_cell.length_a   1.000
_cell.length_b   1.000
_cell.length_c   1.000
_cell.angle_alpha   90.00
_cell.angle_beta   90.00
_cell.angle_gamma   90.00
#
_symmetry.space_group_name_H-M   'P 1'
#
loop_
_entity.id
_entity.type
_entity.pdbx_description
1 polymer ?
#
loop_
_entity_poly.entity_id
_entity_poly.type
_entity_poly.pdbx_seq_one_letter_code
_entity_poly.pdbx_strand_id
1 'polypeptide(L)'
;LRKSIHVGDVSFAFTNKVGKFLKEDIMKSVKSSIETLVNATEKNSNKKKYKVMFYNGQLDIIVGHPTTVNFLKKLEWTGKQEYSKARRSIWYYKKEIAGYVRKVENLYE
;
A
#
# COMPACT_ATOMS: atom_id res chain seq x y z
N LEU A 1 26.97 5.72 20.28
CA LEU A 1 25.89 5.59 19.27
C LEU A 1 26.39 5.10 17.91
N ARG A 2 27.25 5.82 17.17
CA ARG A 2 27.71 5.42 15.81
C ARG A 2 28.46 4.08 15.75
N LYS A 3 29.39 3.87 16.69
CA LYS A 3 30.12 2.59 16.85
C LYS A 3 29.16 1.41 17.09
N SER A 4 28.04 1.65 17.76
CA SER A 4 27.03 0.64 18.11
C SER A 4 26.19 0.18 16.92
N ILE A 5 26.15 0.94 15.84
CA ILE A 5 25.45 0.60 14.59
C ILE A 5 26.41 0.43 13.41
N HIS A 6 27.72 0.39 13.66
CA HIS A 6 28.78 0.10 12.69
C HIS A 6 28.79 0.99 11.41
N VAL A 7 28.41 2.26 11.51
CA VAL A 7 28.31 3.19 10.36
C VAL A 7 29.62 3.95 10.03
N GLY A 8 30.73 3.61 10.68
CA GLY A 8 32.02 4.31 10.51
C GLY A 8 31.91 5.81 10.79
N ASP A 9 32.51 6.63 9.91
CA ASP A 9 32.55 8.10 10.02
C ASP A 9 31.57 8.84 9.08
N VAL A 10 30.70 8.12 8.36
CA VAL A 10 29.69 8.72 7.46
C VAL A 10 28.65 9.56 8.22
N SER A 11 28.63 10.87 8.01
CA SER A 11 27.62 11.76 8.60
C SER A 11 26.21 11.38 8.17
N PHE A 12 25.30 11.29 9.13
CA PHE A 12 23.88 11.13 8.84
C PHE A 12 23.35 12.44 8.25
N ALA A 13 22.66 12.38 7.11
CA ALA A 13 22.20 13.56 6.40
C ALA A 13 20.78 13.37 5.85
N PHE A 14 19.95 14.40 6.02
CA PHE A 14 18.64 14.50 5.36
C PHE A 14 18.79 15.32 4.07
N THR A 15 18.88 14.64 2.93
CA THR A 15 18.98 15.31 1.61
C THR A 15 17.93 14.78 0.65
N ASN A 16 17.50 15.61 -0.30
CA ASN A 16 16.55 15.23 -1.35
C ASN A 16 17.21 14.99 -2.71
N LYS A 17 18.54 14.80 -2.75
CA LYS A 17 19.30 14.69 -4.01
C LYS A 17 18.77 13.56 -4.90
N VAL A 18 18.54 12.38 -4.33
CA VAL A 18 17.98 11.23 -5.05
C VAL A 18 16.58 11.53 -5.56
N GLY A 19 15.72 12.12 -4.72
CA GLY A 19 14.35 12.50 -5.11
C GLY A 19 14.32 13.50 -6.28
N LYS A 20 15.26 14.44 -6.35
CA LYS A 20 15.38 15.35 -7.50
C LYS A 20 15.71 14.62 -8.81
N PHE A 21 16.57 13.60 -8.76
CA PHE A 21 16.91 12.81 -9.94
C PHE A 21 15.79 11.83 -10.36
N LEU A 22 14.93 11.42 -9.42
CA LEU A 22 13.77 10.55 -9.68
C LEU A 22 12.47 11.33 -9.92
N LYS A 23 12.54 12.64 -10.17
CA LYS A 23 11.35 13.50 -10.30
C LYS A 23 10.38 12.99 -11.37
N GLU A 24 10.92 12.52 -12.50
CA GLU A 24 10.12 12.00 -13.62
C GLU A 24 9.43 10.67 -13.32
N ASP A 25 9.84 9.94 -12.28
CA ASP A 25 9.23 8.68 -11.87
C ASP A 25 8.01 8.89 -10.97
N ILE A 26 7.85 10.07 -10.35
CA ILE A 26 6.76 10.37 -9.40
C ILE A 26 5.39 10.17 -10.05
N MET A 27 5.23 10.57 -11.31
CA MET A 27 3.95 10.52 -12.02
C MET A 27 3.71 9.18 -12.75
N LYS A 28 4.67 8.26 -12.73
CA LYS A 28 4.54 6.96 -13.40
C LYS A 28 3.67 6.03 -12.54
N SER A 29 2.63 5.49 -13.15
CA SER A 29 1.69 4.60 -12.45
C SER A 29 2.33 3.24 -12.15
N VAL A 30 2.15 2.76 -10.91
CA VAL A 30 2.52 1.40 -10.48
C VAL A 30 1.34 0.41 -10.59
N LYS A 31 0.21 0.82 -11.18
CA LYS A 31 -1.03 0.02 -11.31
C LYS A 31 -0.76 -1.41 -11.76
N SER A 32 -0.03 -1.60 -12.86
CA SER A 32 0.26 -2.92 -13.42
C SER A 32 1.04 -3.83 -12.46
N SER A 33 1.99 -3.27 -11.71
CA SER A 33 2.75 -4.01 -10.69
C SER A 33 1.85 -4.48 -9.55
N ILE A 34 0.91 -3.63 -9.10
CA ILE A 34 -0.04 -3.99 -8.05
C ILE A 34 -1.04 -5.06 -8.54
N GLU A 35 -1.54 -4.93 -9.77
CA GLU A 35 -2.40 -5.95 -10.40
C GLU A 35 -1.69 -7.30 -10.48
N THR A 36 -0.41 -7.31 -10.84
CA THR A 36 0.42 -8.51 -10.87
C THR A 36 0.47 -9.17 -9.49
N LEU A 37 0.70 -8.38 -8.43
CA LEU A 37 0.80 -8.91 -7.07
C LEU A 37 -0.55 -9.45 -6.56
N VAL A 38 -1.64 -8.73 -6.80
CA VAL A 38 -2.96 -9.12 -6.28
C VAL A 38 -3.56 -10.31 -7.05
N ASN A 39 -3.21 -10.47 -8.33
CA ASN A 39 -3.64 -11.60 -9.15
C ASN A 39 -2.73 -12.83 -9.03
N ALA A 40 -1.50 -12.68 -8.54
CA ALA A 40 -0.55 -13.79 -8.44
C ALA A 40 -1.12 -14.95 -7.60
N THR A 41 -1.03 -16.16 -8.15
CA THR A 41 -1.41 -17.42 -7.48
C THR A 41 -0.19 -18.31 -7.24
N GLU A 42 -0.30 -19.20 -6.27
CA GLU A 42 0.69 -20.26 -6.06
C GLU A 42 0.67 -21.25 -7.24
N LYS A 43 1.83 -21.85 -7.56
CA LYS A 43 1.89 -22.87 -8.62
C LYS A 43 1.00 -24.06 -8.24
N ASN A 44 0.25 -24.57 -9.21
CA ASN A 44 -0.66 -25.71 -9.07
C ASN A 44 -1.82 -25.48 -8.07
N SER A 45 -2.21 -24.23 -7.79
CA SER A 45 -3.43 -23.95 -7.03
C SER A 45 -4.09 -22.63 -7.42
N ASN A 46 -5.34 -22.44 -7.01
CA ASN A 46 -6.06 -21.16 -7.14
C ASN A 46 -5.81 -20.22 -5.94
N LYS A 47 -4.87 -20.55 -5.05
CA LYS A 47 -4.59 -19.76 -3.85
C LYS A 47 -3.78 -18.53 -4.21
N LYS A 48 -4.23 -17.37 -3.75
CA LYS A 48 -3.51 -16.09 -3.87
C LYS A 48 -2.15 -16.19 -3.18
N LYS A 49 -1.10 -15.83 -3.91
CA LYS A 49 0.29 -15.92 -3.48
C LYS A 49 0.65 -14.84 -2.45
N TYR A 50 0.14 -13.63 -2.64
CA TYR A 50 0.45 -12.49 -1.79
C TYR A 50 -0.80 -11.93 -1.13
N LYS A 51 -0.68 -11.54 0.14
CA LYS A 51 -1.65 -10.63 0.77
C LYS A 51 -1.16 -9.21 0.53
N VAL A 52 -2.03 -8.36 0.03
CA VAL A 52 -1.71 -6.97 -0.31
C VAL A 52 -2.54 -6.06 0.58
N MET A 53 -1.91 -5.07 1.21
CA MET A 53 -2.59 -4.14 2.11
C MET A 53 -2.18 -2.72 1.78
N PHE A 54 -3.19 -1.86 1.63
CA PHE A 54 -3.05 -0.42 1.58
C PHE A 54 -3.63 0.14 2.87
N TYR A 55 -2.95 1.10 3.48
CA TYR A 55 -3.45 1.78 4.67
C TYR A 55 -3.12 3.27 4.56
N ASN A 56 -3.98 4.11 5.12
CA ASN A 56 -3.80 5.55 5.14
C ASN A 56 -4.04 6.09 6.55
N GLY A 57 -3.27 7.11 6.94
CA GLY A 57 -3.65 7.97 8.05
C GLY A 57 -4.84 8.84 7.64
N GLN A 58 -5.88 8.93 8.48
CA GLN A 58 -7.11 9.65 8.11
C GLN A 58 -6.92 11.16 7.88
N LEU A 59 -5.82 11.73 8.38
CA LEU A 59 -5.49 13.16 8.29
C LEU A 59 -4.32 13.46 7.32
N ASP A 60 -3.87 12.49 6.53
CA ASP A 60 -2.82 12.72 5.53
C ASP A 60 -3.37 13.54 4.34
N ILE A 61 -2.74 14.66 4.05
CA ILE A 61 -3.09 15.55 2.94
C ILE A 61 -2.22 15.37 1.70
N ILE A 62 -1.01 14.79 1.85
CA ILE A 62 -0.08 14.58 0.72
C ILE A 62 -0.49 13.32 -0.04
N VAL A 63 -0.80 12.23 0.67
CA VAL A 63 -1.27 10.96 0.09
C VAL A 63 -2.57 10.54 0.77
N GLY A 64 -3.61 11.35 0.59
CA GLY A 64 -4.87 11.17 1.29
C GLY A 64 -5.64 9.91 0.88
N HIS A 65 -6.41 9.38 1.83
CA HIS A 65 -7.28 8.20 1.63
C HIS A 65 -8.12 8.20 0.34
N PRO A 66 -8.77 9.32 -0.06
CA PRO A 66 -9.57 9.33 -1.29
C PRO A 66 -8.77 9.00 -2.55
N THR A 67 -7.50 9.41 -2.64
CA THR A 67 -6.66 9.14 -3.82
C THR A 67 -6.27 7.66 -3.88
N THR A 68 -5.91 7.06 -2.74
CA THR A 68 -5.68 5.61 -2.63
C THR A 68 -6.91 4.82 -3.05
N VAL A 69 -8.09 5.14 -2.51
CA VAL A 69 -9.33 4.43 -2.85
C VAL A 69 -9.66 4.55 -4.34
N ASN A 70 -9.45 5.72 -4.93
CA ASN A 70 -9.65 5.93 -6.36
C ASN A 70 -8.65 5.13 -7.21
N PHE A 71 -7.40 5.00 -6.77
CA PHE A 71 -6.41 4.12 -7.40
C PHE A 71 -6.85 2.65 -7.33
N LEU A 72 -7.24 2.17 -6.15
CA LEU A 72 -7.65 0.78 -5.93
C LEU A 72 -8.89 0.40 -6.75
N LYS A 73 -9.86 1.30 -6.88
CA LYS A 73 -11.05 1.10 -7.74
C LYS A 73 -10.72 0.96 -9.23
N LYS A 74 -9.57 1.47 -9.67
CA LYS A 74 -9.10 1.40 -11.06
C LYS A 74 -8.25 0.16 -11.35
N LEU A 75 -7.90 -0.66 -10.36
CA LEU A 75 -7.16 -1.90 -10.59
C LEU A 75 -8.03 -2.90 -11.36
N GLU A 76 -7.42 -3.59 -12.32
CA GLU A 76 -7.96 -4.74 -13.04
C GLU A 76 -7.48 -6.03 -12.38
N TRP A 77 -8.36 -6.63 -11.59
CA TRP A 77 -8.08 -7.86 -10.87
C TRP A 77 -9.37 -8.62 -10.56
N THR A 78 -9.24 -9.89 -10.17
CA THR A 78 -10.37 -10.81 -9.97
C THR A 78 -11.42 -10.26 -8.99
N GLY A 79 -10.97 -9.60 -7.91
CA GLY A 79 -11.84 -9.00 -6.90
C GLY A 79 -12.38 -7.61 -7.22
N LYS A 80 -12.09 -7.02 -8.39
CA LYS A 80 -12.47 -5.62 -8.72
C LYS A 80 -13.97 -5.33 -8.52
N GLN A 81 -14.82 -6.20 -9.06
CA GLN A 81 -16.28 -6.02 -8.99
C GLN A 81 -16.77 -6.10 -7.54
N GLU A 82 -16.27 -7.05 -6.76
CA GLU A 82 -16.61 -7.17 -5.34
C GLU A 82 -16.09 -5.96 -4.54
N TYR A 83 -14.85 -5.53 -4.77
CA TYR A 83 -14.26 -4.37 -4.11
C TYR A 83 -15.06 -3.07 -4.33
N SER A 84 -15.61 -2.89 -5.53
CA SER A 84 -16.47 -1.72 -5.83
C SER A 84 -17.76 -1.67 -5.00
N LYS A 85 -18.24 -2.82 -4.52
CA LYS A 85 -19.48 -2.98 -3.74
C LYS A 85 -19.21 -3.19 -2.25
N ALA A 86 -18.00 -3.60 -1.89
CA ALA A 86 -17.63 -3.96 -0.53
C ALA A 86 -17.78 -2.76 0.43
N ARG A 87 -18.44 -3.01 1.56
CA ARG A 87 -18.57 -2.04 2.65
C ARG A 87 -17.34 -2.12 3.55
N ARG A 88 -17.04 -1.02 4.24
CA ARG A 88 -16.02 -1.01 5.30
C ARG A 88 -16.62 -1.58 6.58
N SER A 89 -15.83 -2.36 7.30
CA SER A 89 -16.09 -2.74 8.68
C SER A 89 -15.28 -1.85 9.63
N ILE A 90 -15.75 -1.69 10.86
CA ILE A 90 -15.01 -0.98 11.91
C ILE A 90 -13.93 -1.93 12.42
N TRP A 91 -12.68 -1.46 12.45
CA TRP A 91 -11.58 -2.17 13.06
C TRP A 91 -11.36 -1.65 14.48
N TYR A 92 -11.42 -2.58 15.44
CA TYR A 92 -11.14 -2.30 16.84
C TYR A 92 -9.74 -2.81 17.20
N TYR A 93 -9.00 -1.99 17.95
CA TYR A 93 -7.83 -2.44 18.69
C TYR A 93 -8.16 -2.35 20.18
N LYS A 94 -8.16 -3.50 20.85
CA LYS A 94 -8.73 -3.63 22.20
C LYS A 94 -10.22 -3.20 22.20
N LYS A 95 -10.55 -2.11 22.89
CA LYS A 95 -11.92 -1.59 23.03
C LYS A 95 -12.14 -0.27 22.29
N GLU A 96 -11.17 0.15 21.47
CA GLU A 96 -11.20 1.44 20.78
C GLU A 96 -11.24 1.25 19.26
N ILE A 97 -11.91 2.17 18.57
CA ILE A 97 -11.91 2.21 17.12
C ILE A 97 -10.51 2.63 16.67
N ALA A 98 -9.81 1.71 16.00
CA ALA A 98 -8.50 1.95 15.43
C ALA A 98 -8.57 2.35 13.95
N GLY A 99 -9.69 2.08 13.28
CA GLY A 99 -9.93 2.51 11.91
C GLY A 99 -11.07 1.76 11.25
N TYR A 100 -11.02 1.73 9.92
CA TYR A 100 -12.00 1.04 9.08
C TYR A 100 -11.26 0.17 8.07
N VAL A 101 -11.78 -1.02 7.81
CA VAL A 101 -11.18 -1.97 6.87
C VAL A 101 -12.19 -2.39 5.83
N ARG A 102 -11.80 -2.38 4.56
CA ARG A 102 -12.43 -3.10 3.47
C ARG A 102 -11.51 -4.24 3.06
N LYS A 103 -12.05 -5.45 3.03
CA LYS A 103 -11.31 -6.63 2.57
C LYS A 103 -12.08 -7.30 1.43
N VAL A 104 -11.38 -7.61 0.35
CA VAL A 104 -11.85 -8.47 -0.73
C VAL A 104 -10.73 -9.43 -1.11
N GLU A 105 -11.02 -10.73 -1.11
CA GLU A 105 -10.03 -11.79 -1.33
C GLU A 105 -8.75 -11.59 -0.48
N ASN A 106 -7.63 -11.29 -1.14
CA ASN A 106 -6.30 -11.05 -0.59
C ASN A 106 -5.91 -9.55 -0.51
N LEU A 107 -6.80 -8.63 -0.89
CA LEU A 107 -6.59 -7.19 -0.80
C LEU A 107 -7.28 -6.60 0.44
N TYR A 108 -6.54 -5.82 1.21
CA TYR A 108 -7.00 -5.07 2.38
C TYR A 108 -6.80 -3.57 2.12
N GLU A 109 -7.81 -2.76 2.39
CA GLU A 109 -7.82 -1.29 2.38
C GLU A 109 -8.33 -0.77 3.72
#